data_AF-A0A939ZW83-F1
#
_entry.id   AF-A0A939ZW83-F1
#
_cell.length_a   1.000
_cell.length_b   1.000
_cell.length_c   1.000
_cell.angle_alpha   90.00
_cell.angle_beta   90.00
_cell.angle_gamma   90.00
#
_symmetry.space_group_name_H-M   'P 1'
#
loop_
_entity.id
_entity.type
_entity.pdbx_description
1 polymer ?
#
loop_
_entity_poly.entity_id
_entity_poly.type
_entity_poly.pdbx_seq_one_letter_code
_entity_poly.pdbx_strand_id
1 'polypeptide(L)'
;MMRTNNSKGFTLILALIVLTLLSTLLALFIAMVSSNLRQSQNSLKISTIEVMANSGIDYCNNMLVHSPDGADWRPVPDNISMKDGWTPAQGSPMPDEADCVSDLATLADTDPDYENLMAYWPTEL
;
A
#
# COMPACT_ATOMS: atom_id res chain seq x y z
N MET A 1 -45.95 -40.96 44.93
CA MET A 1 -45.41 -39.59 44.91
C MET A 1 -44.57 -39.44 43.65
N MET A 2 -45.14 -38.92 42.57
CA MET A 2 -44.55 -38.96 41.22
C MET A 2 -43.98 -37.58 40.89
N ARG A 3 -42.65 -37.50 40.82
CA ARG A 3 -41.88 -36.28 40.56
C ARG A 3 -42.02 -35.94 39.07
N THR A 4 -42.65 -34.82 38.76
CA THR A 4 -42.79 -34.37 37.37
C THR A 4 -41.46 -33.85 36.87
N ASN A 5 -40.98 -34.46 35.78
CA ASN A 5 -39.71 -34.14 35.16
C ASN A 5 -39.86 -32.84 34.35
N ASN A 6 -39.34 -31.73 34.89
CA ASN A 6 -39.25 -30.41 34.23
C ASN A 6 -38.16 -30.37 33.14
N SER A 7 -38.17 -31.32 32.20
CA SER A 7 -37.13 -31.46 31.16
C SER A 7 -37.17 -30.41 30.05
N LYS A 8 -38.27 -29.64 29.95
CA LYS A 8 -38.49 -28.68 28.86
C LYS A 8 -37.62 -27.43 28.96
N GLY A 9 -37.32 -26.95 30.17
CA GLY A 9 -36.44 -25.78 30.37
C GLY A 9 -34.96 -26.08 30.10
N PHE A 10 -34.53 -27.30 30.38
CA PHE A 10 -33.14 -27.72 30.21
C PHE A 10 -32.72 -27.83 28.75
N THR A 11 -33.62 -28.27 27.86
CA THR A 11 -33.34 -28.36 26.42
C THR A 11 -33.05 -26.99 25.80
N LEU A 12 -33.73 -25.94 26.26
CA LEU A 12 -33.52 -24.59 25.74
C LEU A 12 -32.18 -24.01 26.18
N ILE A 13 -31.80 -24.27 27.44
CA ILE A 13 -30.47 -23.90 27.97
C ILE A 13 -29.36 -24.64 27.22
N LEU A 14 -29.55 -25.95 26.97
CA LEU A 14 -28.60 -26.74 26.19
C LEU A 14 -28.45 -26.18 24.75
N ALA A 15 -29.56 -25.90 24.08
CA ALA A 15 -29.55 -25.32 22.75
C ALA A 15 -28.83 -23.97 22.71
N LEU A 16 -29.04 -23.12 23.71
CA LEU A 16 -28.34 -21.83 23.81
C LEU A 16 -26.83 -22.03 23.97
N ILE A 17 -26.39 -22.93 24.85
CA ILE A 17 -24.96 -23.22 25.06
C ILE A 17 -24.31 -23.71 23.76
N VAL A 18 -24.98 -24.63 23.05
CA VAL A 18 -24.50 -25.15 21.77
C VAL A 18 -24.44 -24.05 20.72
N LEU A 19 -25.46 -23.19 20.64
CA LEU A 19 -25.50 -22.08 19.69
C LEU A 19 -24.40 -21.06 19.96
N THR A 20 -24.12 -20.75 21.24
CA THR A 20 -23.00 -19.89 21.61
C THR A 20 -21.66 -20.53 21.24
N LEU A 21 -21.46 -21.82 21.52
CA LEU A 21 -20.25 -22.54 21.13
C LEU A 21 -20.04 -22.57 19.60
N LEU A 22 -21.11 -22.80 18.83
CA LEU A 22 -21.03 -22.78 17.37
C LEU A 22 -20.71 -21.38 16.85
N SER A 23 -21.30 -20.33 17.43
CA SER A 23 -21.03 -18.94 17.06
C SER A 23 -19.59 -18.54 17.34
N THR A 24 -19.03 -18.94 18.50
CA THR A 24 -17.63 -18.64 18.82
C THR A 24 -16.67 -19.38 17.91
N LEU A 25 -16.93 -20.65 17.60
CA LEU A 25 -16.12 -21.42 16.64
C LEU A 25 -16.15 -20.80 15.24
N LEU A 26 -17.33 -20.33 14.79
CA LEU A 26 -17.46 -19.65 13.52
C LEU A 26 -16.65 -18.34 13.48
N ALA A 27 -16.71 -17.54 14.54
CA ALA A 27 -15.94 -16.31 14.63
C ALA A 27 -14.43 -16.59 14.60
N LEU A 28 -13.98 -17.63 15.30
CA LEU A 28 -12.58 -18.06 15.31
C LEU A 28 -12.10 -18.51 13.94
N PHE A 29 -12.95 -19.26 13.23
CA PHE A 29 -12.67 -19.68 11.85
C PHE A 29 -12.50 -18.47 10.92
N ILE A 30 -13.42 -17.50 10.98
CA ILE A 30 -13.33 -16.27 10.18
C ILE A 30 -12.08 -15.46 10.51
N ALA A 31 -11.73 -15.36 11.80
CA ALA A 31 -10.52 -14.67 12.24
C ALA A 31 -9.26 -15.34 11.67
N MET A 32 -9.17 -16.67 11.76
CA MET A 32 -8.06 -17.42 11.18
C MET A 32 -7.96 -17.23 9.67
N VAL A 33 -9.07 -17.29 8.93
CA VAL A 33 -9.07 -17.07 7.48
C VAL A 33 -8.57 -15.67 7.14
N SER A 34 -9.04 -14.65 7.85
CA SER A 34 -8.61 -13.25 7.66
C SER A 34 -7.11 -13.08 7.92
N SER A 35 -6.59 -13.70 8.98
CA SER A 35 -5.16 -13.68 9.30
C SER A 35 -4.31 -14.36 8.22
N ASN A 36 -4.78 -15.49 7.68
CA ASN A 36 -4.09 -16.20 6.60
C ASN A 36 -4.09 -15.40 5.29
N LEU A 37 -5.21 -14.77 4.94
CA LEU A 37 -5.30 -13.91 3.76
C LEU A 37 -4.34 -12.72 3.85
N ARG A 38 -4.24 -12.08 5.02
CA ARG A 38 -3.32 -10.96 5.25
C ARG A 38 -1.85 -11.36 5.12
N GLN A 39 -1.48 -12.56 5.62
CA GLN A 39 -0.14 -13.09 5.44
C GLN A 39 0.18 -13.39 3.97
N SER A 40 -0.77 -13.96 3.22
CA SER A 40 -0.61 -14.25 1.80
C SER A 40 -0.46 -12.98 0.96
N GLN A 41 -1.20 -11.92 1.26
CA GLN A 41 -1.07 -10.64 0.55
C GLN A 41 0.29 -10.00 0.78
N ASN A 42 0.84 -10.07 2.00
CA ASN A 42 2.17 -9.55 2.29
C ASN A 42 3.27 -10.31 1.52
N SER A 43 3.13 -11.62 1.37
CA SER A 43 4.05 -12.44 0.58
C SER A 43 4.06 -12.06 -0.91
N LEU A 44 2.89 -11.74 -1.48
CA LEU A 44 2.79 -11.31 -2.87
C LEU A 44 3.43 -9.92 -3.08
N LYS A 45 3.22 -8.99 -2.14
CA LYS A 45 3.82 -7.65 -2.21
C LYS A 45 5.35 -7.69 -2.19
N ILE A 46 5.94 -8.51 -1.33
CA ILE A 46 7.40 -8.65 -1.23
C ILE A 46 7.98 -9.21 -2.55
N SER A 47 7.35 -10.23 -3.13
CA SER A 47 7.79 -10.80 -4.41
C SER A 47 7.77 -9.76 -5.55
N THR A 48 6.74 -8.92 -5.62
CA THR A 48 6.66 -7.87 -6.65
C THR A 48 7.75 -6.81 -6.48
N ILE A 49 8.03 -6.39 -5.24
CA ILE A 49 9.08 -5.40 -4.95
C ILE A 49 10.46 -5.95 -5.33
N GLU A 50 10.74 -7.20 -5.00
CA GLU A 50 12.00 -7.85 -5.34
C GLU A 50 12.20 -7.97 -6.86
N VAL A 51 11.16 -8.36 -7.59
CA VAL A 51 11.19 -8.40 -9.06
C VAL A 51 11.44 -7.02 -9.66
N MET A 52 10.78 -5.98 -9.14
CA MET A 52 10.97 -4.61 -9.62
C MET A 52 12.39 -4.10 -9.33
N ALA A 53 12.91 -4.33 -8.12
CA ALA A 53 14.27 -3.94 -7.75
C ALA A 53 15.33 -4.63 -8.62
N ASN A 54 15.19 -5.95 -8.83
CA ASN A 54 16.10 -6.70 -9.70
C ASN A 54 16.03 -6.21 -11.15
N SER A 55 14.85 -5.93 -11.67
CA SER A 55 14.69 -5.42 -13.03
C SER A 55 15.37 -4.05 -13.25
N GLY A 56 15.38 -3.19 -12.23
CA GLY A 56 16.06 -1.89 -12.29
C GLY A 56 17.58 -2.04 -12.31
N ILE A 57 18.12 -2.93 -11.47
CA ILE A 57 19.56 -3.25 -11.45
C ILE A 57 19.99 -3.84 -12.79
N ASP A 58 19.24 -4.80 -13.31
CA ASP A 58 19.52 -5.44 -14.60
C ASP A 58 19.50 -4.43 -15.75
N TYR A 59 18.55 -3.49 -15.73
CA TYR A 59 18.47 -2.41 -16.71
C TYR A 59 19.68 -1.49 -16.65
N CYS A 60 20.06 -1.02 -15.46
CA CYS A 60 21.25 -0.18 -15.27
C CYS A 60 22.51 -0.91 -15.74
N ASN A 61 22.66 -2.19 -15.40
CA ASN A 61 23.79 -3.00 -15.85
C ASN A 61 23.82 -3.12 -17.39
N ASN A 62 22.67 -3.36 -18.02
CA ASN A 62 22.58 -3.43 -19.47
C ASN A 62 23.01 -2.10 -20.13
N MET A 63 22.54 -0.97 -19.61
CA MET A 63 22.89 0.34 -20.14
C MET A 63 24.36 0.69 -19.93
N LEU A 64 24.94 0.36 -18.78
CA LEU A 64 26.38 0.58 -18.53
C LEU A 64 27.29 -0.22 -19.47
N VAL A 65 26.84 -1.41 -19.92
CA VAL A 65 27.64 -2.30 -20.78
C VAL A 65 27.41 -2.05 -22.27
N HIS A 66 26.18 -1.74 -22.68
CA HIS A 66 25.80 -1.69 -24.09
C HIS A 66 25.45 -0.29 -24.61
N SER A 67 25.31 0.72 -23.74
CA SER A 67 25.02 2.08 -24.18
C SER A 67 26.21 2.70 -24.94
N PRO A 68 25.97 3.48 -26.01
CA PRO A 68 26.99 4.27 -26.67
C PRO A 68 27.75 5.22 -25.73
N ASP A 69 27.08 5.70 -24.68
CA ASP A 69 27.65 6.63 -23.69
C ASP A 69 28.50 5.90 -22.62
N GLY A 70 28.40 4.56 -22.54
CA GLY A 70 29.16 3.73 -21.62
C GLY A 70 29.04 4.17 -20.15
N ALA A 71 30.19 4.50 -19.54
CA ALA A 71 30.26 4.94 -18.15
C ALA A 71 29.62 6.32 -17.89
N ASP A 72 29.41 7.13 -18.94
CA ASP A 72 28.75 8.44 -18.84
C ASP A 72 27.22 8.35 -19.00
N TRP A 73 26.67 7.14 -19.13
CA TRP A 73 25.23 6.93 -19.20
C TRP A 73 24.52 7.47 -17.95
N ARG A 74 23.44 8.23 -18.17
CA ARG A 74 22.52 8.70 -17.13
C ARG A 74 21.09 8.36 -17.53
N PRO A 75 20.28 7.73 -16.65
CA PRO A 75 18.90 7.45 -16.97
C PRO A 75 18.11 8.75 -17.13
N VAL A 76 17.49 8.94 -18.29
CA VAL A 76 16.46 9.96 -18.49
C VAL A 76 15.12 9.28 -18.21
N PRO A 77 14.32 9.75 -17.24
CA PRO A 77 13.03 9.13 -16.96
C PRO A 77 12.08 9.35 -18.15
N ASP A 78 11.58 8.29 -18.78
CA ASP A 78 10.61 8.42 -19.89
C ASP A 78 9.26 8.99 -19.42
N ASN A 79 9.01 8.99 -18.10
CA ASN A 79 7.78 9.45 -17.48
C ASN A 79 7.81 10.90 -16.99
N ILE A 80 8.93 11.63 -17.14
CA ILE A 80 8.90 13.10 -17.07
C ILE A 80 8.42 13.66 -18.41
N SER A 81 7.22 13.25 -18.82
CA SER A 81 6.39 14.16 -19.59
C SER A 81 6.12 15.32 -18.63
N MET A 82 6.93 16.38 -18.71
CA MET A 82 6.50 17.70 -18.26
C MET A 82 5.19 17.95 -19.01
N LYS A 83 4.09 17.56 -18.37
CA LYS A 83 2.76 17.94 -18.77
C LYS A 83 2.84 19.45 -18.75
N ASP A 84 2.73 20.02 -19.94
CA ASP A 84 2.64 21.45 -20.21
C ASP A 84 3.98 22.16 -20.38
N GLY A 85 4.65 21.92 -21.51
CA GLY A 85 5.15 22.98 -22.40
C GLY A 85 6.18 23.99 -21.85
N TRP A 86 6.74 23.81 -20.65
CA TRP A 86 7.69 24.78 -20.13
C TRP A 86 9.06 24.63 -20.78
N THR A 87 9.36 25.54 -21.72
CA THR A 87 10.70 25.79 -22.21
C THR A 87 11.15 27.17 -21.71
N PRO A 88 12.36 27.32 -21.15
CA PRO A 88 12.84 28.60 -20.61
C PRO A 88 12.99 29.71 -21.66
N ALA A 89 12.84 29.38 -22.95
CA ALA A 89 12.84 30.32 -24.07
C ALA A 89 11.49 31.02 -24.31
N GLN A 90 10.40 30.52 -23.71
CA GLN A 90 9.09 31.17 -23.77
C GLN A 90 8.87 31.91 -22.46
N GLY A 91 9.17 33.20 -22.47
CA GLY A 91 9.08 34.12 -21.33
C GLY A 91 7.66 34.32 -20.82
N SER A 92 7.06 33.28 -20.27
CA SER A 92 5.95 33.42 -19.33
C SER A 92 6.56 33.66 -17.95
N PRO A 93 6.19 34.76 -17.27
CA PRO A 93 6.64 34.98 -15.90
C PRO A 93 6.22 33.77 -15.07
N MET A 94 7.12 33.29 -14.20
CA MET A 94 6.71 32.35 -13.16
C MET A 94 5.46 32.92 -12.48
N PRO A 95 4.40 32.11 -12.28
CA PRO A 95 3.37 32.51 -11.34
C PRO A 95 4.08 32.87 -10.03
N ASP A 96 3.68 34.01 -9.50
CA ASP A 96 4.18 34.54 -8.25
C ASP A 96 4.21 33.44 -7.18
N GLU A 97 5.29 33.46 -6.42
CA GLU A 97 5.72 32.50 -5.38
C GLU A 97 4.63 32.15 -4.32
N ALA A 98 3.49 32.83 -4.37
CA ALA A 98 2.33 32.64 -3.51
C ALA A 98 1.48 31.40 -3.88
N ASP A 99 1.45 30.97 -5.15
CA ASP A 99 0.51 29.93 -5.62
C ASP A 99 1.07 28.49 -5.55
N CYS A 100 2.39 28.32 -5.37
CA CYS A 100 2.99 26.99 -5.23
C CYS A 100 2.88 26.40 -3.82
N VAL A 101 2.41 27.16 -2.83
CA VAL A 101 2.32 26.73 -1.42
C VAL A 101 0.89 26.32 -1.03
N SER A 102 -0.12 26.89 -1.68
CA SER A 102 -1.54 26.56 -1.49
C SER A 102 -1.87 25.13 -2.00
N ASP A 103 -1.17 24.66 -3.02
CA ASP A 103 -1.39 23.34 -3.60
C ASP A 103 -0.80 22.19 -2.78
N LEU A 104 0.25 22.42 -1.99
CA LEU A 104 0.86 21.39 -1.13
C LEU A 104 -0.05 20.99 0.04
N ALA A 105 -0.72 21.96 0.67
CA ALA A 105 -1.67 21.69 1.74
C ALA A 105 -2.88 20.87 1.24
N THR A 106 -3.28 21.13 -0.02
CA THR A 106 -4.38 20.42 -0.67
C THR A 106 -3.95 19.00 -1.09
N LEU A 107 -2.74 18.83 -1.63
CA LEU A 107 -2.16 17.51 -1.95
C LEU A 107 -1.99 16.62 -0.71
N ALA A 108 -1.62 17.19 0.44
CA ALA A 108 -1.53 16.47 1.71
C ALA A 108 -2.88 15.92 2.20
N ASP A 109 -4.00 16.57 1.85
CA ASP A 109 -5.34 16.12 2.26
C ASP A 109 -5.94 15.10 1.26
N THR A 110 -5.44 15.07 0.01
CA THR A 110 -6.07 14.33 -1.10
C THR A 110 -5.34 13.03 -1.48
N ASP A 111 -4.06 12.90 -1.18
CA ASP A 111 -3.24 11.77 -1.65
C ASP A 111 -2.64 10.98 -0.46
N PRO A 112 -3.07 9.74 -0.16
CA PRO A 112 -2.62 8.97 1.01
C PRO A 112 -1.12 8.64 1.01
N ASP A 113 -0.41 8.87 -0.10
CA ASP A 113 1.02 8.61 -0.21
C ASP A 113 1.88 9.84 0.17
N TYR A 114 1.27 11.00 0.48
CA TYR A 114 1.99 12.24 0.82
C TYR A 114 2.91 12.11 2.04
N GLU A 115 2.51 11.38 3.08
CA GLU A 115 3.32 11.14 4.28
C GLU A 115 4.60 10.36 3.95
N ASN A 116 4.57 9.55 2.89
CA ASN A 116 5.67 8.66 2.50
C ASN A 116 6.71 9.35 1.60
N LEU A 117 6.36 10.48 1.00
CA LEU A 117 7.25 11.28 0.16
C LEU A 117 8.22 12.15 0.97
N MET A 118 7.85 12.54 2.20
CA MET A 118 8.75 13.30 3.09
C MET A 118 9.92 12.46 3.63
N ALA A 119 9.85 11.13 3.56
CA ALA A 119 10.87 10.24 4.10
C ALA A 119 12.16 10.17 3.25
N TYR A 120 12.18 10.75 2.03
CA TYR A 120 13.32 10.60 1.11
C TYR A 120 14.26 11.82 1.05
N TRP A 121 13.98 12.91 1.77
CA TRP A 121 14.91 14.03 1.81
C TRP A 121 16.01 13.82 2.86
N PRO A 122 17.30 13.91 2.51
CA PRO A 122 18.37 13.81 3.49
C PRO A 122 18.32 15.05 4.40
N THR A 123 17.88 14.87 5.65
CA THR A 123 17.84 15.94 6.67
C THR A 123 19.15 16.12 7.42
N GLU A 124 20.27 15.57 6.94
CA GLU A 124 21.58 15.70 7.61
C GLU A 124 22.64 16.27 6.67
N LEU A 125 22.94 17.56 6.90
CA LEU A 125 24.20 18.25 6.58
C LEU A 125 24.65 19.00 7.83
#